data_AF-A0A968L068-F1
#
_entry.id   AF-A0A968L068-F1
#
_cell.length_a   1.000
_cell.length_b   1.000
_cell.length_c   1.000
_cell.angle_alpha   90.00
_cell.angle_beta   90.00
_cell.angle_gamma   90.00
#
_symmetry.space_group_name_H-M   'P 1'
#
loop_
_entity.id
_entity.type
_entity.pdbx_description
1 polymer ?
#
loop_
_entity_poly.entity_id
_entity_poly.type
_entity_poly.pdbx_seq_one_letter_code
_entity_poly.pdbx_strand_id
1 'polypeptide(L)'
;STRFYALGSERYVLTEDNKALHDLAAHVPYDAIYIMCNSARYGGGGIYNFYCTFTSDNQFSPYIFLHEFGHSFGGLADEYYTSDVAYNEFYPEGQEPVEPNITRMLDKNNLKWKNLVTSGIELPTPWEKENYDKMDYAWQKERREMNKHIAELKRSKAPQAEINAAQNEYNIKDKQHSDEVDKYLMNSKYWGKVGVFEGAGYSAKGVYRPMLDCLMFSKGTKPFCKVCEEHVVSVIKHFAD
;
A
#
# COMPACT_ATOMS: atom_id res chain seq x y z
N SER A 1 -17.29 12.97 -10.42
CA SER A 1 -16.23 12.58 -11.39
C SER A 1 -14.99 12.11 -10.64
N THR A 2 -14.45 10.94 -10.98
CA THR A 2 -13.23 10.39 -10.37
C THR A 2 -11.97 11.07 -10.92
N ARG A 3 -11.02 11.47 -10.06
CA ARG A 3 -9.82 12.23 -10.45
C ARG A 3 -8.58 11.80 -9.66
N PHE A 4 -7.41 11.91 -10.30
CA PHE A 4 -6.11 11.89 -9.63
C PHE A 4 -5.89 13.19 -8.83
N TYR A 5 -4.81 13.24 -8.04
CA TYR A 5 -4.43 14.39 -7.21
C TYR A 5 -5.39 14.68 -6.05
N ALA A 6 -6.17 13.68 -5.61
CA ALA A 6 -7.02 13.84 -4.45
C ALA A 6 -6.17 14.21 -3.22
N LEU A 7 -6.63 15.22 -2.46
CA LEU A 7 -5.94 15.74 -1.27
C LEU A 7 -4.47 16.16 -1.51
N GLY A 8 -4.12 16.50 -2.75
CA GLY A 8 -2.75 16.90 -3.12
C GLY A 8 -1.79 15.73 -3.37
N SER A 9 -2.22 14.48 -3.21
CA SER A 9 -1.41 13.30 -3.54
C SER A 9 -1.58 12.90 -5.00
N GLU A 10 -0.51 13.00 -5.78
CA GLU A 10 -0.52 12.76 -7.24
C GLU A 10 -1.16 11.43 -7.66
N ARG A 11 -0.92 10.39 -6.88
CA ARG A 11 -1.33 9.01 -7.17
C ARG A 11 -2.66 8.64 -6.54
N TYR A 12 -3.21 9.50 -5.68
CA TYR A 12 -4.46 9.22 -5.00
C TYR A 12 -5.64 9.54 -5.91
N VAL A 13 -6.47 8.53 -6.13
CA VAL A 13 -7.62 8.57 -7.03
C VAL A 13 -8.88 8.49 -6.17
N LEU A 14 -9.77 9.48 -6.25
CA LEU A 14 -11.04 9.47 -5.53
C LEU A 14 -12.15 10.12 -6.38
N THR A 15 -13.41 9.85 -6.02
CA THR A 15 -14.55 10.65 -6.47
C THR A 15 -15.16 11.37 -5.27
N GLU A 16 -15.23 12.69 -5.36
CA GLU A 16 -15.90 13.50 -4.33
C GLU A 16 -17.43 13.55 -4.52
N ASP A 17 -17.90 13.04 -5.67
CA ASP A 17 -19.32 13.02 -6.03
C ASP A 17 -20.01 11.78 -5.47
N ASN A 18 -20.13 11.76 -4.14
CA ASN A 18 -20.67 10.62 -3.40
C ASN A 18 -22.13 10.30 -3.79
N LYS A 19 -22.93 11.36 -4.02
CA LYS A 19 -24.33 11.21 -4.40
C LYS A 19 -24.46 10.48 -5.74
N ALA A 20 -23.75 10.95 -6.77
CA ALA A 20 -23.86 10.31 -8.09
C ALA A 20 -23.34 8.86 -8.08
N LEU A 21 -22.30 8.57 -7.27
CA LEU A 21 -21.80 7.22 -7.10
C LEU A 21 -22.89 6.29 -6.55
N HIS A 22 -23.56 6.67 -5.46
CA HIS A 22 -24.61 5.87 -4.85
C HIS A 22 -25.88 5.81 -5.68
N ASP A 23 -26.26 6.90 -6.36
CA ASP A 23 -27.38 6.90 -7.32
C ASP A 23 -27.15 5.86 -8.43
N LEU A 24 -25.92 5.72 -8.91
CA LEU A 24 -25.56 4.70 -9.89
C LEU A 24 -25.59 3.29 -9.28
N ALA A 25 -24.93 3.10 -8.13
CA ALA A 25 -24.83 1.79 -7.48
C ALA A 25 -26.20 1.23 -7.07
N ALA A 26 -27.17 2.09 -6.72
CA ALA A 26 -28.52 1.71 -6.29
C ALA A 26 -29.35 0.94 -7.33
N HIS A 27 -28.88 0.83 -8.58
CA HIS A 27 -29.54 0.03 -9.61
C HIS A 27 -29.38 -1.49 -9.40
N VAL A 28 -28.50 -1.91 -8.50
CA VAL A 28 -28.30 -3.32 -8.11
C VAL A 28 -28.10 -3.43 -6.59
N PRO A 29 -28.37 -4.58 -5.95
CA PRO A 29 -27.93 -4.82 -4.58
C PRO A 29 -26.40 -4.75 -4.49
N TYR A 30 -25.87 -4.07 -3.49
CA TYR A 30 -24.42 -3.97 -3.25
C TYR A 30 -24.12 -3.81 -1.75
N ASP A 31 -22.99 -4.37 -1.34
CA ASP A 31 -22.39 -4.16 -0.01
C ASP A 31 -21.06 -3.40 -0.09
N ALA A 32 -20.34 -3.53 -1.22
CA ALA A 32 -19.05 -2.88 -1.45
C ALA A 32 -18.97 -2.33 -2.88
N ILE A 33 -18.30 -1.20 -3.05
CA ILE A 33 -18.19 -0.48 -4.32
C ILE A 33 -16.73 -0.42 -4.78
N TYR A 34 -16.49 -0.81 -6.04
CA TYR A 34 -15.17 -0.80 -6.67
C TYR A 34 -15.24 -0.05 -8.00
N ILE A 35 -14.47 1.03 -8.11
CA ILE A 35 -14.43 1.93 -9.26
C ILE A 35 -13.16 1.66 -10.07
N MET A 36 -13.33 0.93 -11.17
CA MET A 36 -12.25 0.66 -12.12
C MET A 36 -12.03 1.88 -13.03
N CYS A 37 -10.85 2.47 -12.97
CA CYS A 37 -10.48 3.66 -13.74
C CYS A 37 -9.70 3.25 -15.00
N ASN A 38 -10.27 3.51 -16.18
CA ASN A 38 -9.62 3.29 -17.47
C ASN A 38 -8.43 4.26 -17.65
N SER A 39 -7.25 3.86 -17.17
CA SER A 39 -6.02 4.63 -17.24
C SER A 39 -4.80 3.73 -17.07
N ALA A 40 -3.73 4.00 -17.82
CA ALA A 40 -2.44 3.35 -17.63
C ALA A 40 -1.58 4.00 -16.52
N ARG A 41 -2.01 5.15 -16.00
CA ARG A 41 -1.31 5.87 -14.93
C ARG A 41 -1.44 5.09 -13.62
N TYR A 42 -0.36 5.01 -12.85
CA TYR A 42 -0.41 4.42 -11.51
C TYR A 42 -1.29 5.28 -10.59
N GLY A 43 -2.30 4.68 -9.98
CA GLY A 43 -3.10 5.32 -8.96
C GLY A 43 -4.25 4.45 -8.45
N GLY A 44 -4.68 4.74 -7.24
CA GLY A 44 -5.73 4.02 -6.52
C GLY A 44 -6.12 4.76 -5.26
N GLY A 45 -7.03 4.17 -4.51
CA GLY A 45 -7.40 4.62 -3.19
C GLY A 45 -8.54 3.78 -2.63
N GLY A 46 -8.40 3.35 -1.39
CA GLY A 46 -9.39 2.59 -0.63
C GLY A 46 -9.62 3.23 0.72
N ILE A 47 -10.89 3.38 1.10
CA ILE A 47 -11.31 3.83 2.42
C ILE A 47 -12.30 2.81 2.96
N TYR A 48 -12.08 2.37 4.20
CA TYR A 48 -12.87 1.31 4.84
C TYR A 48 -14.38 1.60 4.78
N ASN A 49 -15.16 0.64 4.27
CA ASN A 49 -16.61 0.70 4.08
C ASN A 49 -17.12 1.90 3.25
N PHE A 50 -16.26 2.50 2.42
CA PHE A 50 -16.66 3.58 1.52
C PHE A 50 -16.66 3.13 0.07
N TYR A 51 -15.48 3.12 -0.56
CA TYR A 51 -15.28 2.50 -1.88
C TYR A 51 -13.79 2.26 -2.12
N CYS A 52 -13.51 1.45 -3.13
CA CYS A 52 -12.19 1.24 -3.70
C CYS A 52 -12.10 1.91 -5.08
N THR A 53 -10.96 2.50 -5.41
CA THR A 53 -10.60 2.90 -6.77
C THR A 53 -9.27 2.29 -7.17
N PHE A 54 -9.12 1.92 -8.43
CA PHE A 54 -7.85 1.44 -8.98
C PHE A 54 -7.81 1.66 -10.48
N THR A 55 -6.61 1.78 -11.06
CA THR A 55 -6.43 1.91 -12.50
C THR A 55 -6.24 0.55 -13.18
N SER A 56 -6.93 0.32 -14.29
CA SER A 56 -7.00 -1.01 -14.96
C SER A 56 -5.81 -1.33 -15.87
N ASP A 57 -5.17 -0.31 -16.44
CA ASP A 57 -4.22 -0.51 -17.55
C ASP A 57 -2.77 -0.28 -17.10
N ASN A 58 -2.56 -0.07 -15.79
CA ASN A 58 -1.22 0.02 -15.22
C ASN A 58 -0.62 -1.39 -15.06
N GLN A 59 0.71 -1.51 -15.24
CA GLN A 59 1.43 -2.77 -15.06
C GLN A 59 1.26 -3.39 -13.65
N PHE A 60 0.88 -2.60 -12.64
CA PHE A 60 0.60 -3.05 -11.28
C PHE A 60 -0.89 -3.10 -10.94
N SER A 61 -1.80 -3.04 -11.93
CA SER A 61 -3.25 -3.05 -11.68
C SER A 61 -3.71 -4.15 -10.71
N PRO A 62 -3.28 -5.42 -10.84
CA PRO A 62 -3.66 -6.46 -9.88
C PRO A 62 -3.20 -6.17 -8.44
N TYR A 63 -1.98 -5.64 -8.28
CA TYR A 63 -1.45 -5.24 -6.97
C TYR A 63 -2.26 -4.06 -6.41
N ILE A 64 -2.49 -3.02 -7.20
CA ILE A 64 -3.24 -1.83 -6.76
C ILE A 64 -4.63 -2.26 -6.31
N PHE A 65 -5.37 -3.03 -7.12
CA PHE A 65 -6.68 -3.52 -6.74
C PHE A 65 -6.67 -4.26 -5.40
N LEU A 66 -5.78 -5.23 -5.20
CA LEU A 66 -5.74 -6.03 -3.97
C LEU A 66 -5.31 -5.21 -2.75
N HIS A 67 -4.38 -4.26 -2.92
CA HIS A 67 -3.98 -3.34 -1.87
C HIS A 67 -5.15 -2.45 -1.41
N GLU A 68 -5.84 -1.81 -2.36
CA GLU A 68 -6.97 -0.93 -2.07
C GLU A 68 -8.21 -1.71 -1.59
N PHE A 69 -8.36 -2.98 -2.00
CA PHE A 69 -9.30 -3.94 -1.41
C PHE A 69 -9.00 -4.16 0.08
N GLY A 70 -7.71 -4.32 0.44
CA GLY A 70 -7.27 -4.46 1.83
C GLY A 70 -7.74 -3.31 2.71
N HIS A 71 -7.67 -2.07 2.22
CA HIS A 71 -8.20 -0.90 2.93
C HIS A 71 -9.73 -0.87 2.95
N SER A 72 -10.34 -0.90 1.76
CA SER A 72 -11.78 -0.62 1.60
C SER A 72 -12.68 -1.70 2.20
N PHE A 73 -12.28 -2.97 2.08
CA PHE A 73 -13.03 -4.11 2.60
C PHE A 73 -12.44 -4.61 3.92
N GLY A 74 -11.12 -4.77 3.97
CA GLY A 74 -10.44 -5.37 5.13
C GLY A 74 -10.14 -4.42 6.27
N GLY A 75 -10.29 -3.10 6.10
CA GLY A 75 -9.92 -2.11 7.13
C GLY A 75 -8.45 -2.19 7.54
N LEU A 76 -7.58 -2.67 6.65
CA LEU A 76 -6.15 -2.80 6.89
C LEU A 76 -5.47 -1.44 6.78
N ALA A 77 -4.46 -1.20 7.61
CA ALA A 77 -3.56 -0.07 7.48
C ALA A 77 -2.49 -0.32 6.41
N ASP A 78 -1.90 0.77 5.91
CA ASP A 78 -0.63 0.69 5.21
C ASP A 78 0.49 0.24 6.15
N GLU A 79 1.28 -0.71 5.68
CA GLU A 79 2.44 -1.22 6.41
C GLU A 79 3.74 -0.53 5.98
N TYR A 80 3.75 0.25 4.89
CA TYR A 80 4.91 1.06 4.51
C TYR A 80 5.04 2.31 5.38
N TYR A 81 6.26 2.85 5.42
CA TYR A 81 6.60 3.99 6.29
C TYR A 81 7.41 5.10 5.60
N THR A 82 7.84 4.90 4.36
CA THR A 82 8.72 5.83 3.64
C THR A 82 7.98 6.70 2.62
N SER A 83 6.66 6.57 2.49
CA SER A 83 5.88 7.35 1.53
C SER A 83 5.79 8.82 1.93
N ASP A 84 5.84 9.71 0.94
CA ASP A 84 5.44 11.10 1.09
C ASP A 84 3.95 11.15 1.53
N VAL A 85 3.67 11.41 2.80
CA VAL A 85 2.32 11.63 3.32
C VAL A 85 2.06 13.12 3.54
N ALA A 86 0.80 13.53 3.37
CA ALA A 86 0.36 14.91 3.64
C ALA A 86 0.22 15.23 5.15
N TYR A 87 0.38 14.23 6.03
CA TYR A 87 0.09 14.34 7.46
C TYR A 87 1.20 13.70 8.30
N ASN A 88 1.73 14.44 9.28
CA ASN A 88 2.87 14.02 10.09
C ASN A 88 2.51 13.13 11.30
N GLU A 89 1.24 12.81 11.55
CA GLU A 89 0.82 12.12 12.79
C GLU A 89 -0.43 11.22 12.61
N PHE A 90 -0.49 10.40 11.55
CA PHE A 90 -1.66 9.55 11.30
C PHE A 90 -1.93 8.54 12.45
N TYR A 91 -0.87 8.05 13.08
CA TYR A 91 -0.94 7.20 14.28
C TYR A 91 -0.21 7.90 15.45
N PRO A 92 -0.92 8.64 16.32
CA PRO A 92 -0.29 9.43 17.37
C PRO A 92 0.42 8.56 18.42
N GLU A 93 1.40 9.15 19.11
CA GLU A 93 2.12 8.45 20.18
C GLU A 93 1.21 8.13 21.37
N GLY A 94 1.45 6.97 21.99
CA GLY A 94 0.68 6.51 23.15
C GLY A 94 -0.72 5.96 22.82
N GLN A 95 -1.17 6.03 21.56
CA GLN A 95 -2.44 5.46 21.13
C GLN A 95 -2.20 4.21 20.26
N GLU A 96 -2.83 3.11 20.63
CA GLU A 96 -2.79 1.90 19.83
C GLU A 96 -3.68 2.06 18.58
N PRO A 97 -3.16 1.80 17.36
CA PRO A 97 -3.97 1.83 16.13
C PRO A 97 -5.16 0.89 16.22
N VAL A 98 -6.26 1.21 15.54
CA VAL A 98 -7.45 0.34 15.52
C VAL A 98 -7.28 -0.80 14.50
N GLU A 99 -6.45 -0.57 13.48
CA GLU A 99 -6.20 -1.46 12.38
C GLU A 99 -5.47 -2.74 12.86
N PRO A 100 -5.84 -3.90 12.30
CA PRO A 100 -5.41 -5.19 12.83
C PRO A 100 -3.95 -5.51 12.52
N ASN A 101 -3.37 -4.90 11.48
CA ASN A 101 -2.07 -5.25 10.90
C ASN A 101 -0.94 -4.28 11.27
N ILE A 102 -1.18 -3.35 12.18
CA ILE A 102 -0.13 -2.51 12.76
C ILE A 102 -0.32 -2.37 14.27
N THR A 103 0.76 -2.12 15.00
CA THR A 103 0.73 -1.95 16.46
C THR A 103 1.79 -0.97 16.93
N ARG A 104 1.58 -0.34 18.10
CA ARG A 104 2.64 0.34 18.86
C ARG A 104 3.13 -0.49 20.06
N MET A 105 2.48 -1.62 20.32
CA MET A 105 2.78 -2.48 21.46
C MET A 105 3.93 -3.44 21.16
N LEU A 106 4.79 -3.66 22.14
CA LEU A 106 5.83 -4.69 22.14
C LEU A 106 5.56 -5.81 23.16
N ASP A 107 4.55 -5.63 24.02
CA ASP A 107 4.16 -6.64 24.99
C ASP A 107 3.47 -7.82 24.29
N LYS A 108 4.16 -8.96 24.29
CA LYS A 108 3.71 -10.23 23.68
C LYS A 108 2.29 -10.63 24.09
N ASN A 109 1.88 -10.34 25.33
CA ASN A 109 0.55 -10.74 25.81
C ASN A 109 -0.58 -9.88 25.22
N ASN A 110 -0.24 -8.67 24.79
CA ASN A 110 -1.15 -7.64 24.30
C ASN A 110 -0.99 -7.36 22.79
N LEU A 111 -0.13 -8.11 22.08
CA LEU A 111 -0.03 -8.03 20.63
C LEU A 111 -1.35 -8.46 19.96
N LYS A 112 -1.77 -7.68 18.96
CA LYS A 112 -2.98 -7.97 18.16
C LYS A 112 -2.95 -9.36 17.53
N TRP A 113 -1.80 -9.78 17.00
CA TRP A 113 -1.60 -11.07 16.34
C TRP A 113 -0.81 -12.07 17.20
N LYS A 114 -0.91 -11.99 18.53
CA LYS A 114 -0.14 -12.84 19.47
C LYS A 114 -0.21 -14.34 19.18
N ASN A 115 -1.36 -14.83 18.68
CA ASN A 115 -1.58 -16.24 18.37
C ASN A 115 -0.82 -16.71 17.12
N LEU A 116 -0.39 -15.78 16.26
CA LEU A 116 0.36 -16.06 15.04
C LEU A 116 1.87 -15.88 15.20
N VAL A 117 2.32 -15.22 16.29
CA VAL A 117 3.73 -14.90 16.51
C VAL A 117 4.59 -16.17 16.49
N THR A 118 5.66 -16.13 15.70
CA THR A 118 6.59 -17.26 15.57
C THR A 118 7.24 -17.55 16.93
N SER A 119 7.23 -18.82 17.36
CA SER A 119 7.85 -19.21 18.62
C SER A 119 9.33 -18.83 18.68
N GLY A 120 9.74 -18.22 19.78
CA GLY A 120 11.13 -17.79 20.02
C GLY A 120 11.58 -16.54 19.25
N ILE A 121 10.69 -15.86 18.50
CA ILE A 121 11.07 -14.63 17.79
C ILE A 121 11.29 -13.46 18.76
N GLU A 122 12.31 -12.65 18.48
CA GLU A 122 12.63 -11.44 19.24
C GLU A 122 11.57 -10.35 19.02
N LEU A 123 11.33 -9.52 20.05
CA LEU A 123 10.38 -8.41 20.05
C LEU A 123 11.06 -7.12 20.56
N PRO A 124 11.20 -6.06 19.73
CA PRO A 124 10.86 -6.03 18.30
C PRO A 124 11.72 -7.01 17.50
N THR A 125 11.18 -7.52 16.40
CA THR A 125 11.90 -8.44 15.53
C THR A 125 12.91 -7.65 14.71
N PRO A 126 14.22 -7.93 14.84
CA PRO A 126 15.22 -7.20 14.07
C PRO A 126 15.06 -7.56 12.59
N TRP A 127 15.38 -6.62 11.72
CA TRP A 127 15.42 -6.85 10.28
C TRP A 127 16.40 -5.87 9.64
N GLU A 128 16.74 -6.12 8.38
CA GLU A 128 17.77 -5.40 7.64
C GLU A 128 17.30 -3.98 7.18
N LYS A 129 16.58 -3.26 8.06
CA LYS A 129 15.92 -1.97 7.81
C LYS A 129 16.86 -0.92 7.22
N GLU A 130 18.07 -0.78 7.75
CA GLU A 130 19.00 0.26 7.29
C GLU A 130 19.33 0.15 5.80
N ASN A 131 19.50 -1.09 5.32
CA ASN A 131 19.81 -1.35 3.92
C ASN A 131 18.56 -1.22 3.04
N TYR A 132 17.39 -1.64 3.54
CA TYR A 132 16.11 -1.35 2.88
C TYR A 132 15.89 0.17 2.71
N ASP A 133 16.09 0.95 3.77
CA ASP A 133 15.93 2.41 3.75
C ASP A 133 16.86 3.04 2.70
N LYS A 134 18.13 2.59 2.61
CA LYS A 134 19.08 3.07 1.59
C LYS A 134 18.59 2.78 0.17
N MET A 135 18.08 1.56 -0.08
CA MET A 135 17.54 1.16 -1.38
C MET A 135 16.31 2.00 -1.75
N ASP A 136 15.38 2.17 -0.81
CA ASP A 136 14.15 2.93 -1.04
C ASP A 136 14.44 4.42 -1.27
N TYR A 137 15.28 5.07 -0.44
CA TYR A 137 15.63 6.48 -0.64
C TYR A 137 16.35 6.74 -1.97
N ALA A 138 17.23 5.82 -2.39
CA ALA A 138 17.89 5.92 -3.69
C ALA A 138 16.85 5.86 -4.83
N TRP A 139 15.93 4.89 -4.77
CA TRP A 139 14.87 4.75 -5.76
C TRP A 139 13.91 5.95 -5.77
N GLN A 140 13.49 6.45 -4.60
CA GLN A 140 12.62 7.61 -4.51
C GLN A 140 13.23 8.84 -5.18
N LYS A 141 14.55 9.05 -5.02
CA LYS A 141 15.26 10.14 -5.70
C LYS A 141 15.22 9.96 -7.22
N GLU A 142 15.56 8.78 -7.72
CA GLU A 142 15.52 8.50 -9.16
C GLU A 142 14.10 8.65 -9.72
N ARG A 143 13.10 8.06 -9.06
CA ARG A 143 11.68 8.18 -9.41
C ARG A 143 11.23 9.64 -9.51
N ARG A 144 11.63 10.50 -8.56
CA ARG A 144 11.26 11.92 -8.58
C ARG A 144 11.84 12.63 -9.80
N GLU A 145 13.09 12.37 -10.16
CA GLU A 145 13.71 12.96 -11.35
C GLU A 145 13.05 12.46 -12.65
N MET A 146 12.78 11.15 -12.76
CA MET A 146 12.09 10.59 -13.92
C MET A 146 10.68 11.18 -14.08
N ASN A 147 9.91 11.27 -13.00
CA ASN A 147 8.57 11.86 -13.02
C ASN A 147 8.60 13.34 -13.40
N LYS A 148 9.59 14.09 -12.88
CA LYS A 148 9.79 15.49 -13.25
C LYS A 148 10.09 15.64 -14.73
N HIS A 149 10.97 14.80 -15.27
CA HIS A 149 11.28 14.78 -16.71
C HIS A 149 10.05 14.45 -17.57
N ILE A 150 9.28 13.41 -17.22
CA ILE A 150 8.03 13.06 -17.90
C ILE A 150 7.03 14.22 -17.84
N ALA A 151 6.90 14.89 -16.70
CA ALA A 151 6.01 16.03 -16.53
C ALA A 151 6.48 17.24 -17.38
N GLU A 152 7.78 17.47 -17.51
CA GLU A 152 8.35 18.50 -18.39
C GLU A 152 8.07 18.21 -19.86
N LEU A 153 8.30 16.98 -20.34
CA LEU A 153 7.97 16.56 -21.70
C LEU A 153 6.47 16.77 -22.02
N LYS A 154 5.59 16.42 -21.08
CA LYS A 154 4.14 16.63 -21.22
C LYS A 154 3.78 18.12 -21.27
N ARG A 155 4.40 18.95 -20.42
CA ARG A 155 4.17 20.41 -20.39
C ARG A 155 4.68 21.12 -21.64
N SER A 156 5.84 20.72 -22.16
CA SER A 156 6.43 21.28 -23.37
C SER A 156 5.77 20.77 -24.66
N LYS A 157 4.81 19.83 -24.56
CA LYS A 157 4.16 19.17 -25.70
C LYS A 157 5.19 18.50 -26.63
N ALA A 158 6.20 17.86 -26.03
CA ALA A 158 7.17 17.05 -26.77
C ALA A 158 6.47 15.97 -27.62
N PRO A 159 7.11 15.44 -28.68
CA PRO A 159 6.56 14.37 -29.48
C PRO A 159 6.08 13.19 -28.63
N GLN A 160 4.91 12.62 -28.97
CA GLN A 160 4.31 11.54 -28.18
C GLN A 160 5.23 10.32 -28.04
N ALA A 161 6.05 10.04 -29.05
CA ALA A 161 7.05 8.97 -29.01
C ALA A 161 8.09 9.18 -27.89
N GLU A 162 8.52 10.41 -27.64
CA GLU A 162 9.48 10.75 -26.57
C GLU A 162 8.84 10.60 -25.19
N ILE A 163 7.60 11.09 -25.03
CA ILE A 163 6.83 10.92 -23.79
C ILE A 163 6.64 9.43 -23.48
N ASN A 164 6.29 8.64 -24.49
CA ASN A 164 6.10 7.19 -24.36
C ASN A 164 7.41 6.48 -24.02
N ALA A 165 8.53 6.87 -24.64
CA ALA A 165 9.84 6.30 -24.34
C ALA A 165 10.24 6.56 -22.88
N ALA A 166 10.10 7.80 -22.39
CA ALA A 166 10.39 8.14 -21.00
C ALA A 166 9.47 7.41 -20.01
N GLN A 167 8.18 7.29 -20.33
CA GLN A 167 7.22 6.54 -19.51
C GLN A 167 7.54 5.04 -19.48
N ASN A 168 7.97 4.45 -20.61
CA ASN A 168 8.38 3.05 -20.69
C ASN A 168 9.65 2.79 -19.89
N GLU A 169 10.65 3.67 -19.98
CA GLU A 169 11.86 3.58 -19.16
C GLU A 169 11.52 3.60 -17.66
N TYR A 170 10.67 4.55 -17.24
CA TYR A 170 10.17 4.61 -15.87
C TYR A 170 9.48 3.31 -15.46
N ASN A 171 8.58 2.80 -16.29
CA ASN A 171 7.83 1.58 -15.99
C ASN A 171 8.76 0.37 -15.82
N ILE A 172 9.77 0.22 -16.68
CA ILE A 172 10.76 -0.86 -16.59
C ILE A 172 11.52 -0.77 -15.26
N LYS A 173 12.03 0.42 -14.92
CA LYS A 173 12.80 0.61 -13.69
C LYS A 173 11.95 0.43 -12.43
N ASP A 174 10.70 0.90 -12.43
CA ASP A 174 9.77 0.71 -11.30
C ASP A 174 9.46 -0.77 -11.06
N LYS A 175 9.36 -1.58 -12.13
CA LYS A 175 9.21 -3.03 -12.02
C LYS A 175 10.49 -3.71 -11.55
N GLN A 176 11.64 -3.33 -12.08
CA GLN A 176 12.94 -3.87 -11.65
C GLN A 176 13.18 -3.60 -10.17
N HIS A 177 12.92 -2.37 -9.71
CA HIS A 177 13.06 -2.01 -8.30
C HIS A 177 12.10 -2.83 -7.40
N SER A 178 10.84 -2.99 -7.81
CA SER A 178 9.89 -3.86 -7.09
C SER A 178 10.43 -5.30 -6.97
N ASP A 179 11.01 -5.86 -8.05
CA ASP A 179 11.60 -7.20 -8.03
C ASP A 179 12.89 -7.29 -7.18
N GLU A 180 13.67 -6.22 -7.11
CA GLU A 180 14.85 -6.12 -6.24
C GLU A 180 14.46 -6.07 -4.76
N VAL A 181 13.43 -5.30 -4.41
CA VAL A 181 12.88 -5.25 -3.06
C VAL A 181 12.36 -6.63 -2.64
N ASP A 182 11.63 -7.33 -3.51
CA ASP A 182 11.14 -8.68 -3.24
C ASP A 182 12.29 -9.64 -2.94
N LYS A 183 13.30 -9.69 -3.82
CA LYS A 183 14.49 -10.54 -3.61
C LYS A 183 15.23 -10.19 -2.33
N TYR A 184 15.35 -8.90 -2.03
CA TYR A 184 16.02 -8.43 -0.83
C TYR A 184 15.32 -8.92 0.44
N LEU A 185 13.99 -8.74 0.54
CA LEU A 185 13.21 -9.16 1.69
C LEU A 185 13.16 -10.69 1.83
N MET A 186 13.09 -11.42 0.70
CA MET A 186 13.11 -12.89 0.67
C MET A 186 14.41 -13.51 1.19
N ASN A 187 15.54 -12.79 1.10
CA ASN A 187 16.83 -13.28 1.58
C ASN A 187 17.01 -13.13 3.10
N SER A 188 16.11 -12.42 3.79
CA SER A 188 16.19 -12.27 5.24
C SER A 188 15.90 -13.58 5.95
N LYS A 189 16.59 -13.84 7.07
CA LYS A 189 16.31 -14.99 7.93
C LYS A 189 14.91 -14.95 8.57
N TYR A 190 14.25 -13.79 8.56
CA TYR A 190 12.89 -13.62 9.06
C TYR A 190 11.81 -13.73 7.98
N TRP A 191 12.18 -14.10 6.74
CA TRP A 191 11.21 -14.32 5.67
C TRP A 191 10.14 -15.35 6.07
N GLY A 192 8.87 -15.02 5.83
CA GLY A 192 7.72 -15.87 6.18
C GLY A 192 7.42 -16.02 7.69
N LYS A 193 8.19 -15.34 8.56
CA LYS A 193 7.96 -15.33 10.01
C LYS A 193 7.01 -14.20 10.40
N VAL A 194 6.14 -14.50 11.36
CA VAL A 194 5.29 -13.50 12.02
C VAL A 194 6.01 -13.00 13.26
N GLY A 195 6.21 -11.70 13.33
CA GLY A 195 6.96 -10.99 14.36
C GLY A 195 6.40 -9.59 14.58
N VAL A 196 7.26 -8.66 14.97
CA VAL A 196 6.92 -7.25 15.20
C VAL A 196 8.04 -6.39 14.60
N PHE A 197 7.91 -6.07 13.31
CA PHE A 197 8.93 -5.41 12.51
C PHE A 197 8.73 -3.89 12.52
N GLU A 198 9.74 -3.14 12.95
CA GLU A 198 9.63 -1.68 13.07
C GLU A 198 9.53 -1.01 11.69
N GLY A 199 8.66 0.00 11.61
CA GLY A 199 8.34 0.75 10.41
C GLY A 199 7.02 0.29 9.83
N ALA A 200 5.96 1.08 10.05
CA ALA A 200 4.63 0.87 9.48
C ALA A 200 3.76 2.13 9.62
N GLY A 201 2.62 2.17 8.91
CA GLY A 201 1.64 3.23 9.06
C GLY A 201 2.24 4.62 8.85
N TYR A 202 3.09 4.79 7.84
CA TYR A 202 3.78 6.06 7.55
C TYR A 202 4.77 6.53 8.63
N SER A 203 5.03 5.73 9.67
CA SER A 203 6.00 6.02 10.72
C SER A 203 7.18 5.06 10.66
N ALA A 204 8.38 5.62 10.48
CA ALA A 204 9.62 4.83 10.42
C ALA A 204 10.02 4.20 11.76
N LYS A 205 9.44 4.66 12.88
CA LYS A 205 9.76 4.23 14.25
C LYS A 205 8.51 4.15 15.11
N GLY A 206 8.53 3.25 16.10
CA GLY A 206 7.47 3.16 17.12
C GLY A 206 6.10 2.64 16.64
N VAL A 207 5.96 2.30 15.35
CA VAL A 207 4.84 1.56 14.78
C VAL A 207 5.42 0.33 14.08
N TYR A 208 4.77 -0.82 14.25
CA TYR A 208 5.28 -2.11 13.85
C TYR A 208 4.27 -2.88 13.00
N ARG A 209 4.76 -3.65 12.04
CA ARG A 209 3.98 -4.56 11.18
C ARG A 209 4.27 -6.04 11.50
N PRO A 210 3.37 -6.97 11.13
CA PRO A 210 3.45 -8.37 11.54
C PRO A 210 4.47 -9.21 10.77
N MET A 211 4.80 -8.85 9.54
CA MET A 211 5.72 -9.60 8.67
C MET A 211 6.64 -8.65 7.90
N LEU A 212 7.78 -9.18 7.42
CA LEU A 212 8.73 -8.38 6.63
C LEU A 212 8.10 -7.76 5.39
N ASP A 213 7.21 -8.50 4.74
CA ASP A 213 6.54 -8.09 3.52
C ASP A 213 5.05 -8.50 3.52
N CYS A 214 4.26 -7.74 2.78
CA CYS A 214 2.82 -7.83 2.66
C CYS A 214 2.38 -7.03 1.43
N LEU A 215 1.22 -7.34 0.86
CA LEU A 215 0.55 -6.44 -0.11
C LEU A 215 0.33 -5.02 0.46
N MET A 216 0.20 -4.89 1.78
CA MET A 216 0.09 -3.58 2.45
C MET A 216 1.44 -2.90 2.67
N PHE A 217 2.57 -3.57 2.41
CA PHE A 217 3.91 -3.02 2.62
C PHE A 217 4.56 -2.58 1.32
N SER A 218 4.78 -3.52 0.39
CA SER A 218 5.56 -3.22 -0.80
C SER A 218 4.88 -3.68 -2.08
N LYS A 219 5.15 -2.93 -3.15
CA LYS A 219 4.61 -3.18 -4.48
C LYS A 219 5.11 -4.51 -5.02
N GLY A 220 4.22 -5.30 -5.65
CA GLY A 220 4.59 -6.53 -6.34
C GLY A 220 3.49 -7.58 -6.33
N THR A 221 3.75 -8.72 -6.98
CA THR A 221 2.83 -9.87 -6.98
C THR A 221 3.14 -10.77 -5.80
N LYS A 222 2.37 -10.64 -4.72
CA LYS A 222 2.56 -11.36 -3.47
C LYS A 222 1.24 -11.51 -2.71
N PRO A 223 1.13 -12.42 -1.75
CA PRO A 223 -0.07 -12.51 -0.92
C PRO A 223 -0.10 -11.41 0.15
N PHE A 224 -1.26 -11.26 0.80
CA PHE A 224 -1.31 -10.63 2.12
C PHE A 224 -0.40 -11.38 3.10
N CYS A 225 0.13 -10.68 4.09
CA CYS A 225 0.79 -11.34 5.21
C CYS A 225 -0.24 -12.18 6.00
N LYS A 226 0.22 -13.15 6.80
CA LYS A 226 -0.67 -14.08 7.52
C LYS A 226 -1.71 -13.38 8.40
N VAL A 227 -1.35 -12.24 8.99
CA VAL A 227 -2.25 -11.45 9.84
C VAL A 227 -3.33 -10.76 9.00
N CYS A 228 -2.94 -10.13 7.89
CA CYS A 228 -3.88 -9.52 6.96
C CYS A 228 -4.80 -10.57 6.32
N GLU A 229 -4.26 -11.73 5.94
CA GLU A 229 -5.04 -12.85 5.38
C GLU A 229 -6.07 -13.37 6.39
N GLU A 230 -5.66 -13.67 7.64
CA GLU A 230 -6.58 -14.13 8.69
C GLU A 230 -7.68 -13.09 8.96
N HIS A 231 -7.31 -11.81 9.00
CA HIS A 231 -8.27 -10.72 9.23
C HIS A 231 -9.27 -10.58 8.09
N VAL A 232 -8.80 -10.54 6.83
CA VAL A 232 -9.69 -10.45 5.66
C VAL A 232 -10.66 -11.63 5.62
N VAL A 233 -10.18 -12.85 5.90
CA VAL A 233 -11.06 -14.03 6.00
C VAL A 233 -12.08 -13.88 7.12
N SER A 234 -11.70 -13.30 8.27
CA SER A 234 -12.64 -13.01 9.36
C SER A 234 -13.70 -11.99 8.95
N VAL A 235 -13.35 -10.95 8.21
CA VAL A 235 -14.30 -9.96 7.71
C VAL A 235 -15.27 -10.60 6.71
N ILE A 236 -14.76 -11.43 5.79
CA ILE A 236 -15.61 -12.18 4.84
C ILE A 236 -16.64 -13.03 5.60
N LYS A 237 -16.22 -13.78 6.61
CA LYS A 237 -17.12 -14.62 7.43
C LYS A 237 -18.16 -13.77 8.16
N HIS A 238 -17.75 -12.65 8.74
CA HIS A 238 -18.65 -11.75 9.44
C HIS A 238 -19.82 -11.25 8.58
N PHE A 239 -19.58 -11.01 7.29
CA PHE A 239 -20.63 -10.59 6.35
C PHE A 239 -21.39 -11.75 5.69
N ALA A 240 -20.88 -12.98 5.78
CA ALA A 240 -21.49 -14.15 5.16
C ALA A 240 -22.37 -14.98 6.11
N ASP A 241 -22.19 -14.82 7.43
CA ASP A 241 -22.98 -15.44 8.49
C ASP A 241 -24.27 -14.63 8.81
#